data_AF-A0A1E5KU20-F1
#
_entry.id   AF-A0A1E5KU20-F1
#
_cell.length_a   1.000
_cell.length_b   1.000
_cell.length_c   1.000
_cell.angle_alpha   90.00
_cell.angle_beta   90.00
_cell.angle_gamma   90.00
#
_symmetry.space_group_name_H-M   'P 1'
#
loop_
_entity.id
_entity.type
_entity.pdbx_description
1 polymer ?
#
loop_
_entity_poly.entity_id
_entity_poly.type
_entity_poly.pdbx_seq_one_letter_code
_entity_poly.pdbx_strand_id
1 'polypeptide(L)'
;MAGGATEVGQAYYTFKAMENWGKKASGLEFGNVEKFETHFSKHGSEMKQALNKNNYSITDYLNDANHVIKEGQFVSEMNGYIKLVGGEGSAKYAFVGLDRTTGNITTLHLKSVKELAKKAPSLGLKP
;
A
#
# COMPACT_ATOMS: atom_id res chain seq x y z
N MET A 1 13.08 -10.32 -21.40
CA MET A 1 13.51 -11.46 -20.56
C MET A 1 13.11 -11.15 -19.14
N ALA A 2 12.11 -11.86 -18.60
CA ALA A 2 11.68 -11.69 -17.21
C ALA A 2 12.73 -12.36 -16.32
N GLY A 3 13.57 -11.56 -15.64
CA GLY A 3 14.55 -12.05 -14.70
C GLY A 3 13.82 -12.53 -13.44
N GLY A 4 13.64 -13.85 -13.32
CA GLY A 4 13.13 -14.47 -12.11
C GLY A 4 14.04 -14.15 -10.93
N ALA A 5 13.47 -13.56 -9.89
CA ALA A 5 14.13 -13.52 -8.59
C ALA A 5 14.42 -14.97 -8.18
N THR A 6 15.69 -15.28 -7.94
CA THR A 6 16.11 -16.60 -7.48
C THR A 6 15.48 -16.90 -6.11
N GLU A 7 15.16 -18.17 -5.83
CA GLU A 7 14.55 -18.61 -4.57
C GLU A 7 15.35 -18.16 -3.33
N VAL A 8 16.68 -18.01 -3.47
CA VAL A 8 17.58 -17.50 -2.43
C VAL A 8 17.36 -16.01 -2.14
N GLY A 9 17.02 -15.22 -3.16
CA GLY A 9 16.67 -13.81 -3.01
C GLY A 9 15.35 -13.63 -2.28
N GLN A 10 14.31 -14.38 -2.68
CA GLN A 10 13.01 -14.35 -2.00
C GLN A 10 13.15 -14.75 -0.53
N ALA A 11 13.86 -15.85 -0.23
CA ALA A 11 14.07 -16.31 1.14
C ALA A 11 14.85 -15.30 2.00
N TYR A 12 15.85 -14.60 1.44
CA TYR A 12 16.56 -13.53 2.16
C TYR A 12 15.66 -12.33 2.46
N TYR A 13 14.83 -11.91 1.50
CA TYR A 13 13.85 -10.84 1.71
C TYR A 13 12.78 -11.23 2.73
N THR A 14 12.27 -12.47 2.67
CA THR A 14 11.33 -13.00 3.66
C THR A 14 11.95 -13.06 5.04
N PHE A 15 13.19 -13.54 5.17
CA PHE A 15 13.89 -13.60 6.46
C PHE A 15 14.12 -12.21 7.05
N LYS A 16 14.59 -11.24 6.24
CA LYS A 16 14.73 -9.82 6.63
C LYS A 16 13.39 -9.16 6.95
N ALA A 17 12.33 -9.48 6.22
CA ALA A 17 10.99 -8.97 6.48
C ALA A 17 10.44 -9.52 7.79
N MET A 18 10.63 -10.82 8.06
CA MET A 18 10.24 -11.48 9.33
C MET A 18 11.04 -10.96 10.53
N GLU A 19 12.36 -10.73 10.38
CA GLU A 19 13.19 -10.12 11.43
C GLU A 19 12.71 -8.70 11.81
N ASN A 20 12.17 -7.97 10.84
CA ASN A 20 11.63 -6.62 11.04
C ASN A 20 10.13 -6.60 11.40
N TRP A 21 9.36 -7.63 11.05
CA TRP A 21 7.94 -7.78 11.38
C TRP A 21 7.73 -7.84 12.91
N GLY A 22 8.66 -8.45 13.63
CA GLY A 22 8.62 -8.52 15.10
C GLY A 22 8.98 -7.22 15.83
N LYS A 23 9.62 -6.25 15.15
CA LYS A 23 9.87 -4.92 15.71
C LYS A 23 8.69 -4.04 15.39
N LYS A 24 7.68 -4.03 16.26
CA LYS A 24 6.46 -3.18 16.18
C LYS A 24 6.77 -1.84 15.48
N ALA A 25 6.53 -1.78 14.17
CA ALA A 25 6.18 -0.51 13.56
C ALA A 25 4.88 -0.12 14.27
N SER A 26 4.82 1.06 14.86
CA SER A 26 3.62 1.54 15.53
C SER A 26 2.48 1.69 14.50
N GLY A 27 1.72 0.62 14.24
CA GLY A 27 0.77 0.56 13.14
C GLY A 27 0.09 -0.81 12.96
N LEU A 28 -0.88 -0.88 12.05
CA LEU A 28 -1.56 -2.09 11.62
C LEU A 28 -0.67 -2.92 10.67
N GLU A 29 -0.86 -4.23 10.70
CA GLU A 29 -0.14 -5.19 9.85
C GLU A 29 -1.00 -5.65 8.68
N PHE A 30 -0.35 -6.20 7.64
CA PHE A 30 -1.07 -6.98 6.63
C PHE A 30 -1.57 -8.29 7.23
N GLY A 31 -2.69 -8.79 6.72
CA GLY A 31 -3.34 -9.99 7.26
C GLY A 31 -2.44 -11.24 7.34
N ASN A 32 -1.40 -11.34 6.50
CA ASN A 32 -0.28 -12.26 6.67
C ASN A 32 0.93 -11.83 5.80
N VAL A 33 2.09 -12.46 6.03
CA VAL A 33 3.35 -12.16 5.33
C VAL A 33 3.28 -12.47 3.84
N GLU A 34 2.69 -13.59 3.43
CA GLU A 34 2.60 -13.98 2.01
C GLU A 34 1.78 -12.95 1.18
N LYS A 35 0.65 -12.49 1.73
CA LYS A 35 -0.17 -11.44 1.12
C LYS A 35 0.59 -10.12 1.06
N PHE A 36 1.32 -9.78 2.11
CA PHE A 36 2.12 -8.56 2.17
C PHE A 36 3.20 -8.55 1.07
N GLU A 37 3.99 -9.62 0.98
CA GLU A 37 5.01 -9.77 -0.06
C GLU A 37 4.41 -9.77 -1.47
N THR A 38 3.31 -10.49 -1.66
CA THR A 38 2.62 -10.57 -2.96
C THR A 38 2.10 -9.21 -3.40
N HIS A 39 1.53 -8.41 -2.48
CA HIS A 39 1.08 -7.07 -2.79
C HIS A 39 2.25 -6.13 -3.08
N PHE A 40 3.30 -6.17 -2.27
CA PHE A 40 4.50 -5.36 -2.49
C PHE A 40 5.14 -5.68 -3.85
N SER A 41 5.28 -6.96 -4.20
CA SER A 41 5.84 -7.37 -5.50
C SER A 41 5.03 -6.85 -6.68
N LYS A 42 3.71 -6.70 -6.54
CA LYS A 42 2.82 -6.23 -7.61
C LYS A 42 2.73 -4.71 -7.71
N HIS A 43 2.76 -4.00 -6.58
CA HIS A 43 2.40 -2.57 -6.52
C HIS A 43 3.50 -1.66 -5.97
N GLY A 44 4.57 -2.22 -5.40
CA GLY A 44 5.67 -1.46 -4.80
C GLY A 44 6.34 -0.50 -5.79
N SER A 45 6.58 -0.93 -7.04
CA SER A 45 7.17 -0.08 -8.08
C SER A 45 6.28 1.11 -8.45
N GLU A 46 4.96 0.94 -8.44
CA GLU A 46 4.00 2.01 -8.75
C GLU A 46 3.99 3.05 -7.63
N MET A 47 3.97 2.59 -6.37
CA MET A 47 4.06 3.44 -5.18
C MET A 47 5.39 4.20 -5.13
N LYS A 48 6.51 3.53 -5.43
CA LYS A 48 7.85 4.16 -5.53
C LYS A 48 7.84 5.35 -6.48
N GLN A 49 7.28 5.15 -7.68
CA GLN A 49 7.21 6.19 -8.71
C GLN A 49 6.32 7.36 -8.27
N ALA A 50 5.14 7.08 -7.72
CA ALA A 50 4.21 8.12 -7.30
C ALA A 50 4.74 8.97 -6.12
N LEU A 51 5.54 8.37 -5.25
CA LEU A 51 6.18 9.05 -4.12
C LEU A 51 7.55 9.66 -4.46
N ASN A 52 7.97 9.56 -5.73
CA ASN A 52 9.28 10.02 -6.20
C ASN A 52 10.46 9.52 -5.35
N LYS A 53 10.42 8.24 -4.95
CA LYS A 53 11.46 7.63 -4.10
C LYS A 53 12.53 6.94 -4.96
N ASN A 54 13.81 7.21 -4.67
CA ASN A 54 14.93 6.55 -5.37
C ASN A 54 15.02 5.05 -5.07
N ASN A 55 14.74 4.66 -3.83
CA ASN A 55 14.66 3.28 -3.36
C ASN A 55 13.35 3.09 -2.60
N TYR A 56 12.78 1.89 -2.65
CA TYR A 56 11.52 1.61 -1.99
C TYR A 56 11.44 0.15 -1.56
N SER A 57 11.47 -0.07 -0.26
CA SER A 57 11.47 -1.39 0.36
C SER A 57 10.05 -1.82 0.78
N ILE A 58 9.92 -3.10 1.09
CA ILE A 58 8.68 -3.65 1.65
C ILE A 58 8.33 -2.99 3.01
N THR A 59 9.34 -2.62 3.80
CA THR A 59 9.14 -1.86 5.04
C THR A 59 8.61 -0.46 4.78
N ASP A 60 9.12 0.23 3.75
CA ASP A 60 8.59 1.55 3.36
C ASP A 60 7.13 1.45 2.91
N TYR A 61 6.76 0.37 2.22
CA TYR A 61 5.39 0.10 1.80
C TYR A 61 4.43 -0.06 2.99
N LEU A 62 4.84 -0.78 4.04
CA LEU A 62 4.05 -0.89 5.27
C LEU A 62 3.97 0.44 6.03
N ASN A 63 5.07 1.19 6.09
CA ASN A 63 5.10 2.49 6.74
C ASN A 63 4.17 3.49 6.02
N ASP A 64 4.19 3.51 4.69
CA ASP A 64 3.31 4.37 3.91
C ASP A 64 1.84 3.95 4.05
N ALA A 65 1.54 2.64 4.11
CA ALA A 65 0.18 2.17 4.39
C ALA A 65 -0.33 2.68 5.75
N ASN A 66 0.50 2.55 6.79
CA ASN A 66 0.17 3.05 8.12
C ASN A 66 0.07 4.57 8.19
N HIS A 67 0.88 5.28 7.42
CA HIS A 67 0.79 6.72 7.28
C HIS A 67 -0.52 7.17 6.62
N VAL A 68 -0.99 6.44 5.59
CA VAL A 68 -2.31 6.66 4.98
C VAL A 68 -3.44 6.38 5.97
N ILE A 69 -3.33 5.35 6.81
CA ILE A 69 -4.33 5.07 7.87
C ILE A 69 -4.36 6.21 8.90
N LYS A 70 -3.18 6.70 9.30
CA LYS A 70 -3.04 7.73 10.35
C LYS A 70 -3.53 9.12 9.90
N GLU A 71 -3.24 9.51 8.66
CA GLU A 71 -3.47 10.87 8.17
C GLU A 71 -4.53 10.97 7.07
N GLY A 72 -4.98 9.84 6.56
CA GLY A 72 -5.96 9.77 5.49
C GLY A 72 -7.40 9.92 5.97
N GLN A 73 -8.29 10.14 5.01
CA GLN A 73 -9.72 10.13 5.23
C GLN A 73 -10.25 8.69 5.14
N PHE A 74 -11.04 8.25 6.13
CA PHE A 74 -11.76 6.99 6.03
C PHE A 74 -12.92 7.09 5.03
N VAL A 75 -13.07 6.06 4.20
CA VAL A 75 -14.07 5.97 3.14
C VAL A 75 -14.88 4.70 3.34
N SER A 76 -16.10 4.86 3.82
CA SER A 76 -16.97 3.75 4.20
C SER A 76 -17.31 2.82 3.03
N GLU A 77 -17.52 3.36 1.82
CA GLU A 77 -17.85 2.59 0.63
C GLU A 77 -16.74 1.62 0.22
N MET A 78 -15.49 1.94 0.57
CA MET A 78 -14.31 1.15 0.22
C MET A 78 -13.70 0.44 1.42
N ASN A 79 -14.26 0.60 2.63
CA ASN A 79 -13.75 0.07 3.89
C ASN A 79 -12.24 0.31 4.05
N GLY A 80 -11.81 1.56 3.93
CA GLY A 80 -10.40 1.89 3.95
C GLY A 80 -10.11 3.38 4.01
N TYR A 81 -8.83 3.70 4.06
CA TYR A 81 -8.34 5.07 4.14
C TYR A 81 -7.80 5.53 2.80
N ILE A 82 -7.99 6.81 2.48
CA ILE A 82 -7.37 7.44 1.31
C ILE A 82 -6.53 8.64 1.72
N LYS A 83 -5.44 8.87 0.99
CA LYS A 83 -4.63 10.09 1.10
C LYS A 83 -4.16 10.53 -0.27
N LEU A 84 -4.23 11.82 -0.56
CA LEU A 84 -3.59 12.38 -1.75
C LEU A 84 -2.07 12.27 -1.57
N VAL A 85 -1.39 11.61 -2.52
CA VAL A 85 0.07 11.41 -2.47
C VAL A 85 0.82 12.14 -3.59
N GLY A 86 0.09 12.78 -4.52
CA GLY A 86 0.66 13.54 -5.62
C GLY A 86 0.89 12.70 -6.88
N GLY A 87 1.53 13.31 -7.88
CA GLY A 87 1.85 12.71 -9.18
C GLY A 87 2.14 13.77 -10.23
N GLU A 88 3.17 13.56 -11.06
CA GLU A 88 3.38 14.40 -12.25
C GLU A 88 2.22 14.21 -13.23
N GLY A 89 1.53 15.30 -13.57
CA GLY A 89 0.48 15.33 -14.59
C GLY A 89 -0.89 14.77 -14.19
N SER A 90 -1.04 14.08 -13.05
CA SER A 90 -2.36 13.69 -12.51
C SER A 90 -2.31 13.42 -10.99
N ALA A 91 -3.35 13.87 -10.27
CA ALA A 91 -3.48 13.58 -8.84
C ALA A 91 -3.70 12.08 -8.61
N LYS A 92 -2.78 11.44 -7.87
CA LYS A 92 -2.93 10.05 -7.40
C LYS A 92 -3.20 10.03 -5.90
N TYR A 93 -4.11 9.14 -5.51
CA TYR A 93 -4.44 8.86 -4.13
C TYR A 93 -3.89 7.50 -3.74
N ALA A 94 -3.23 7.40 -2.60
CA ALA A 94 -2.98 6.11 -1.96
C ALA A 94 -4.25 5.69 -1.23
N PHE A 95 -4.66 4.44 -1.44
CA PHE A 95 -5.78 3.80 -0.78
C PHE A 95 -5.30 2.59 0.00
N VAL A 96 -5.68 2.50 1.27
CA VAL A 96 -5.42 1.36 2.14
C VAL A 96 -6.74 0.70 2.51
N GLY A 97 -6.95 -0.53 2.06
CA GLY A 97 -8.13 -1.31 2.39
C GLY A 97 -7.93 -2.12 3.66
N LEU A 98 -8.99 -2.26 4.47
CA LEU A 98 -8.96 -3.01 5.71
C LEU A 98 -9.82 -4.26 5.64
N ASP A 99 -9.42 -5.30 6.36
CA ASP A 99 -10.25 -6.45 6.65
C ASP A 99 -11.33 -6.05 7.67
N ARG A 100 -12.58 -6.39 7.40
CA ARG A 100 -13.73 -5.95 8.22
C ARG A 100 -13.77 -6.59 9.61
N THR A 101 -13.16 -7.75 9.77
CA THR A 101 -13.21 -8.53 11.02
C THR A 101 -12.03 -8.22 11.91
N THR A 102 -10.83 -8.20 11.32
CA THR A 102 -9.55 -8.06 12.04
C THR A 102 -9.03 -6.64 12.07
N GLY A 103 -9.49 -5.78 11.15
CA GLY A 103 -8.92 -4.45 10.94
C GLY A 103 -7.55 -4.47 10.26
N ASN A 104 -7.01 -5.64 9.91
CA ASN A 104 -5.71 -5.76 9.26
C ASN A 104 -5.71 -5.14 7.85
N ILE A 105 -4.55 -4.68 7.41
CA ILE A 105 -4.35 -4.17 6.06
C ILE A 105 -4.54 -5.32 5.06
N THR A 106 -5.34 -5.06 4.03
CA THR A 106 -5.57 -5.99 2.92
C THR A 106 -4.90 -5.52 1.63
N THR A 107 -4.67 -4.22 1.47
CA THR A 107 -4.08 -3.64 0.26
C THR A 107 -3.56 -2.23 0.54
N LEU A 108 -2.55 -1.82 -0.24
CA LEU A 108 -2.15 -0.42 -0.44
C LEU A 108 -2.04 -0.20 -1.95
N HIS A 109 -2.91 0.58 -2.57
CA HIS A 109 -2.90 0.82 -4.02
C HIS A 109 -3.01 2.31 -4.35
N LEU A 110 -2.49 2.69 -5.51
CA LEU A 110 -2.82 3.98 -6.10
C LEU A 110 -4.21 3.91 -6.77
N LYS A 111 -4.90 5.04 -6.68
CA LYS A 111 -6.23 5.28 -7.27
C LYS A 111 -6.19 6.62 -7.98
N SER A 112 -6.72 6.65 -9.19
CA SER A 112 -6.99 7.88 -9.91
C SER A 112 -8.25 8.57 -9.36
N VAL A 113 -8.37 9.88 -9.62
CA VAL A 113 -9.59 10.66 -9.33
C VAL A 113 -10.82 10.00 -9.96
N LYS A 114 -10.71 9.55 -11.22
CA LYS A 114 -11.79 8.89 -11.96
C LYS A 114 -12.26 7.58 -11.30
N GLU A 115 -11.32 6.77 -10.80
CA GLU A 115 -11.69 5.55 -10.07
C GLU A 115 -12.38 5.87 -8.74
N LEU A 116 -11.87 6.86 -8.00
CA LEU A 116 -12.46 7.25 -6.71
C LEU A 116 -13.83 7.87 -6.88
N ALA A 117 -14.03 8.74 -7.87
CA ALA A 117 -15.34 9.32 -8.17
C ALA A 117 -16.41 8.24 -8.43
N LYS A 118 -16.01 7.10 -9.01
CA LYS A 118 -16.91 5.95 -9.25
C LYS A 118 -17.11 5.08 -8.00
N LYS A 119 -16.05 4.81 -7.24
CA LYS A 119 -16.07 3.84 -6.12
C LYS A 119 -16.48 4.44 -4.78
N ALA A 120 -16.27 5.74 -4.61
CA ALA A 120 -16.56 6.49 -3.39
C ALA A 120 -17.10 7.89 -3.75
N PRO A 121 -18.35 7.97 -4.26
CA PRO A 121 -18.95 9.24 -4.65
C PRO A 121 -19.05 10.25 -3.49
N SER A 122 -19.08 9.78 -2.23
CA SER A 122 -19.09 10.64 -1.04
C SER A 122 -17.88 11.56 -0.93
N LEU A 123 -16.78 11.28 -1.64
CA LEU A 123 -15.60 12.12 -1.68
C LEU A 123 -15.78 13.41 -2.50
N GLY A 124 -16.86 13.53 -3.28
CA GLY A 124 -17.13 14.71 -4.10
C GLY A 124 -16.11 14.97 -5.22
N LEU A 125 -15.29 13.97 -5.55
CA LEU A 125 -14.26 14.07 -6.59
C LEU A 125 -14.89 14.11 -7.99
N LYS A 126 -14.38 15.00 -8.84
CA LYS A 126 -14.82 15.14 -10.24
C LYS A 126 -13.71 14.62 -11.17
N PRO A 127 -14.03 13.67 -12.08
CA PRO A 127 -13.07 13.03 -12.96
C PRO A 127 -12.46 13.97 -14.01
#